data_AF-A0A8S0YSS5-F1
#
_entry.id   AF-A0A8S0YSS5-F1
#
_cell.length_a   1.000
_cell.length_b   1.000
_cell.length_c   1.000
_cell.angle_alpha   90.00
_cell.angle_beta   90.00
_cell.angle_gamma   90.00
#
_symmetry.space_group_name_H-M   'P 1'
#
loop_
_entity.id
_entity.type
_entity.pdbx_description
1 polymer ?
#
loop_
_entity_poly.entity_id
_entity_poly.type
_entity_poly.pdbx_seq_one_letter_code
_entity_poly.pdbx_strand_id
1 'polypeptide(L)'
;MSQKSIKHSGSTPDLSLETVSRRKRGHNDEFTEAFEQFKKQIMDTLLEFKSDISRETAEIKDSLKTINEVTQELKCEVNYIREEYSAMKKSFDILDTAEKKVQEEITTFKKSLKFHSDNQDDIIKKGVNSISHFQTENQNKILNSNINEREQRDRLLNVEIVGVPEMPQENLMQFTENLANHAGVVIIRENILHVNSGF
;
A
#
# COMPACT_ATOMS: atom_id res chain seq x y z
N MET A 1 -139.93 51.11 1.78
CA MET A 1 -140.12 52.24 0.85
C MET A 1 -138.97 52.27 -0.15
N SER A 2 -139.33 52.32 -1.43
CA SER A 2 -138.53 52.68 -2.61
C SER A 2 -137.27 51.88 -2.95
N GLN A 3 -137.48 50.78 -3.68
CA GLN A 3 -136.51 50.27 -4.65
C GLN A 3 -136.22 51.35 -5.71
N LYS A 4 -134.95 51.71 -5.91
CA LYS A 4 -134.50 52.47 -7.08
C LYS A 4 -133.70 51.53 -7.99
N SER A 5 -134.35 51.12 -9.06
CA SER A 5 -133.78 50.45 -10.24
C SER A 5 -132.85 51.44 -10.95
N ILE A 6 -131.54 51.16 -10.93
CA ILE A 6 -130.54 51.88 -11.72
C ILE A 6 -130.40 51.14 -13.05
N LYS A 7 -130.79 51.84 -14.11
CA LYS A 7 -130.76 51.37 -15.49
C LYS A 7 -129.32 51.22 -15.98
N HIS A 8 -129.07 50.08 -16.63
CA HIS A 8 -127.88 49.82 -17.44
C HIS A 8 -127.60 50.95 -18.44
N SER A 9 -126.36 51.45 -18.45
CA SER A 9 -125.72 51.96 -19.66
C SER A 9 -124.65 50.95 -20.06
N GLY A 10 -125.00 50.06 -20.98
CA GLY A 10 -124.04 49.23 -21.69
C GLY A 10 -123.14 50.14 -22.52
N SER A 11 -121.89 50.31 -22.08
CA SER A 11 -120.83 50.79 -22.95
C SER A 11 -120.20 49.55 -23.57
N THR A 12 -120.69 49.18 -24.75
CA THR A 12 -119.95 48.29 -25.66
C THR A 12 -118.61 48.96 -25.95
N PRO A 13 -117.46 48.33 -25.68
CA PRO A 13 -116.18 48.88 -26.10
C PRO A 13 -116.19 48.87 -27.63
N ASP A 14 -116.27 50.05 -28.21
CA ASP A 14 -116.09 50.24 -29.64
C ASP A 14 -114.64 49.87 -29.97
N LEU A 15 -114.48 48.72 -30.62
CA LEU A 15 -113.23 48.21 -31.20
C LEU A 15 -113.01 48.82 -32.59
N SER A 16 -113.63 49.96 -32.89
CA SER A 16 -113.19 50.80 -34.00
C SER A 16 -111.71 51.09 -33.78
N LEU A 17 -110.91 50.51 -34.66
CA LEU A 17 -109.47 50.68 -34.76
C LEU A 17 -109.21 52.16 -35.07
N GLU A 18 -109.31 53.02 -34.05
CA GLU A 18 -108.51 54.22 -34.01
C GLU A 18 -107.08 53.72 -34.17
N THR A 19 -106.55 54.01 -35.34
CA THR A 19 -105.14 54.03 -35.67
C THR A 19 -104.47 54.99 -34.69
N VAL A 20 -104.30 54.52 -33.45
CA VAL A 20 -103.29 55.03 -32.53
C VAL A 20 -102.03 54.92 -33.35
N SER A 21 -101.58 56.06 -33.84
CA SER A 21 -100.27 56.23 -34.43
C SER A 21 -99.31 55.70 -33.39
N ARG A 22 -98.96 54.41 -33.54
CA ARG A 22 -97.80 53.82 -32.89
C ARG A 22 -96.70 54.72 -33.39
N ARG A 23 -96.28 55.68 -32.54
CA ARG A 23 -94.97 56.30 -32.69
C ARG A 23 -94.07 55.12 -32.98
N LYS A 24 -93.54 55.03 -34.20
CA LYS A 24 -92.36 54.24 -34.48
C LYS A 24 -91.36 54.78 -33.46
N ARG A 25 -91.29 54.17 -32.28
CA ARG A 25 -90.13 54.28 -31.43
C ARG A 25 -89.04 53.81 -32.37
N GLY A 26 -88.19 54.75 -32.80
CA GLY A 26 -87.01 54.44 -33.60
C GLY A 26 -86.42 53.21 -32.97
N HIS A 27 -86.36 52.15 -33.77
CA HIS A 27 -86.00 50.83 -33.32
C HIS A 27 -84.67 50.93 -32.58
N ASN A 28 -84.53 50.13 -31.51
CA ASN A 28 -83.37 50.02 -30.62
C ASN A 28 -82.03 49.74 -31.34
N ASP A 29 -81.53 50.67 -32.15
CA ASP A 29 -80.24 50.52 -32.87
C ASP A 29 -79.07 50.62 -31.90
N GLU A 30 -79.12 51.53 -30.92
CA GLU A 30 -78.04 51.74 -29.94
C GLU A 30 -77.82 50.52 -29.02
N PHE A 31 -78.89 49.83 -28.60
CA PHE A 31 -78.78 48.60 -27.81
C PHE A 31 -78.26 47.43 -28.65
N THR A 32 -78.71 47.33 -29.90
CA THR A 32 -78.25 46.28 -30.82
C THR A 32 -76.78 46.47 -31.18
N GLU A 33 -76.35 47.72 -31.39
CA GLU A 33 -74.96 48.08 -31.62
C GLU A 33 -74.09 47.80 -30.39
N ALA A 34 -74.51 48.24 -29.19
CA ALA A 34 -73.79 47.95 -27.96
C ALA A 34 -73.66 46.44 -27.70
N PHE A 35 -74.71 45.67 -28.00
CA PHE A 35 -74.68 44.21 -27.86
C PHE A 35 -73.74 43.54 -28.88
N GLU A 36 -73.74 43.97 -30.15
CA GLU A 36 -72.78 43.44 -31.14
C GLU A 36 -71.34 43.86 -30.83
N GLN A 37 -71.10 45.06 -30.30
CA GLN A 37 -69.79 45.47 -29.82
C GLN A 37 -69.32 44.62 -28.63
N PHE A 38 -70.20 44.39 -27.65
CA PHE A 38 -69.91 43.52 -26.50
C PHE A 38 -69.61 42.08 -26.92
N LYS A 39 -70.42 41.52 -27.82
CA LYS A 39 -70.20 40.19 -28.39
C LYS A 39 -68.88 40.11 -29.14
N LYS A 40 -68.53 41.13 -29.92
CA LYS A 40 -67.23 41.22 -30.60
C LYS A 40 -66.09 41.23 -29.59
N GLN A 41 -66.17 42.07 -28.56
CA GLN A 41 -65.15 42.11 -27.50
C GLN A 41 -64.99 40.76 -26.81
N ILE A 42 -66.09 40.07 -26.46
CA ILE A 42 -66.02 38.72 -25.89
C ILE A 42 -65.31 37.76 -26.83
N MET A 43 -65.67 37.76 -28.12
CA MET A 43 -65.07 36.86 -29.10
C MET A 43 -63.57 37.15 -29.28
N ASP A 44 -63.20 38.43 -29.34
CA ASP A 44 -61.81 38.86 -29.46
C ASP A 44 -61.01 38.41 -28.23
N THR A 45 -61.53 38.61 -27.01
CA THR A 45 -60.89 38.14 -25.77
C THR A 45 -60.80 36.60 -25.71
N LEU A 46 -61.83 35.88 -26.17
CA LEU A 46 -61.79 34.41 -26.22
C LEU A 46 -60.75 33.90 -27.23
N LEU A 47 -60.59 34.59 -28.36
CA LEU A 47 -59.57 34.25 -29.36
C LEU A 47 -58.15 34.54 -28.84
N GLU A 48 -57.96 35.67 -28.17
CA GLU A 48 -56.70 36.02 -27.50
C GLU A 48 -56.35 34.98 -26.44
N PHE A 49 -57.28 34.66 -25.54
CA PHE A 49 -57.10 33.65 -24.50
C PHE A 49 -56.78 32.26 -25.09
N LYS A 50 -57.47 31.86 -26.16
CA LYS A 50 -57.17 30.61 -26.88
C LYS A 50 -55.75 30.64 -27.48
N SER A 51 -55.34 31.77 -28.05
CA SER A 51 -54.01 31.95 -28.62
C SER A 51 -52.93 31.85 -27.54
N ASP A 52 -53.11 32.53 -26.42
CA ASP A 52 -52.18 32.51 -25.29
C ASP A 52 -52.02 31.11 -24.71
N ILE A 53 -53.13 30.40 -24.44
CA ILE A 53 -53.09 29.00 -23.99
C ILE A 53 -52.35 28.12 -24.99
N SER A 54 -52.60 28.31 -26.29
CA SER A 54 -51.96 27.49 -27.33
C SER A 54 -50.46 27.72 -27.38
N ARG A 55 -50.02 28.98 -27.20
CA ARG A 55 -48.61 29.36 -27.11
C ARG A 55 -47.95 28.77 -25.86
N GLU A 56 -48.53 28.98 -24.68
CA GLU A 56 -48.01 28.42 -23.42
C GLU A 56 -47.93 26.90 -23.46
N THR A 57 -48.94 26.23 -24.03
CA THR A 57 -48.94 24.77 -24.19
C THR A 57 -47.81 24.30 -25.10
N ALA A 58 -47.51 25.04 -26.18
CA ALA A 58 -46.38 24.74 -27.06
C ALA A 58 -45.03 24.92 -26.33
N GLU A 59 -44.87 26.02 -25.59
CA GLU A 59 -43.66 26.30 -24.81
C GLU A 59 -43.42 25.24 -23.72
N ILE A 60 -44.47 24.80 -23.03
CA ILE A 60 -44.40 23.70 -22.05
C ILE A 60 -43.97 22.41 -22.73
N LYS A 61 -44.55 22.08 -23.89
CA LYS A 61 -44.21 20.87 -24.64
C LYS A 61 -42.74 20.85 -25.07
N ASP A 62 -42.23 21.99 -25.56
CA ASP A 62 -40.83 22.12 -25.96
C ASP A 62 -39.90 22.01 -24.74
N SER A 63 -40.25 22.67 -23.63
CA SER A 63 -39.51 22.56 -22.37
C SER A 63 -39.45 21.12 -21.86
N LEU A 64 -40.57 20.38 -21.92
CA LEU A 64 -40.63 18.97 -21.54
C LEU A 64 -39.77 18.09 -22.44
N LYS A 65 -39.72 18.41 -23.74
CA LYS A 65 -38.85 17.70 -24.70
C LYS A 65 -37.38 17.91 -24.34
N THR A 66 -36.96 19.15 -24.09
CA THR A 66 -35.58 19.46 -23.68
C THR A 66 -35.22 18.80 -22.35
N ILE A 67 -36.11 18.83 -21.35
CA ILE A 67 -35.88 18.14 -20.08
C ILE A 67 -35.69 16.64 -20.30
N ASN A 68 -36.49 16.01 -21.16
CA ASN A 68 -36.36 14.60 -21.46
C ASN A 68 -35.03 14.28 -22.17
N GLU A 69 -34.60 15.10 -23.12
CA GLU A 69 -33.30 14.97 -23.79
C GLU A 69 -32.15 15.03 -22.78
N VAL A 70 -32.09 16.09 -21.96
CA VAL A 70 -31.08 16.25 -20.89
C VAL A 70 -31.12 15.07 -19.91
N THR A 71 -32.32 14.59 -19.56
CA THR A 71 -32.45 13.44 -18.64
C THR A 71 -31.90 12.15 -19.25
N GLN A 72 -32.07 11.92 -20.56
CA GLN A 72 -31.47 10.77 -21.23
C GLN A 72 -29.95 10.89 -21.30
N GLU A 73 -29.42 12.08 -21.59
CA GLU A 73 -27.98 12.33 -21.59
C GLU A 73 -27.37 12.05 -20.21
N LEU A 74 -27.95 12.60 -19.14
CA LEU A 74 -27.52 12.32 -17.76
C LEU A 74 -27.58 10.83 -17.42
N LYS A 75 -28.61 10.11 -17.88
CA LYS A 75 -28.72 8.66 -17.68
C LYS A 75 -27.57 7.92 -18.38
N CYS A 76 -27.21 8.32 -19.60
CA CYS A 76 -26.07 7.78 -20.32
C CYS A 76 -24.75 8.06 -19.59
N GLU A 77 -24.52 9.30 -19.14
CA GLU A 77 -23.32 9.67 -18.37
C GLU A 77 -23.20 8.88 -17.06
N VAL A 78 -24.30 8.72 -16.32
CA VAL A 78 -24.32 7.92 -15.08
C VAL A 78 -23.96 6.46 -15.35
N ASN A 79 -24.45 5.88 -16.46
CA ASN A 79 -24.08 4.52 -16.84
C ASN A 79 -22.60 4.42 -17.21
N TYR A 80 -22.08 5.38 -17.96
CA TYR A 80 -20.67 5.47 -18.31
C TYR A 80 -19.78 5.56 -17.05
N ILE A 81 -20.12 6.43 -16.10
CA ILE A 81 -19.39 6.55 -14.82
C ILE A 81 -19.39 5.23 -14.04
N ARG A 82 -20.51 4.47 -14.06
CA ARG A 82 -20.59 3.16 -13.40
C ARG A 82 -19.67 2.13 -14.06
N GLU A 83 -19.57 2.14 -15.39
CA GLU A 83 -18.68 1.26 -16.14
C GLU A 83 -17.21 1.58 -15.85
N GLU A 84 -16.82 2.85 -15.91
CA GLU A 84 -15.48 3.33 -15.57
C GLU A 84 -15.11 2.97 -14.13
N TYR A 85 -16.02 3.18 -13.17
CA TYR A 85 -15.81 2.79 -11.77
C TYR A 85 -15.59 1.27 -11.62
N SER A 86 -16.38 0.46 -12.31
CA SER A 86 -16.23 -1.01 -12.31
C SER A 86 -14.89 -1.44 -12.89
N ALA A 87 -14.44 -0.83 -13.99
CA ALA A 87 -13.14 -1.10 -14.59
C ALA A 87 -11.98 -0.69 -13.66
N MET A 88 -12.08 0.50 -13.05
CA MET A 88 -11.11 1.01 -12.08
C MET A 88 -10.98 0.09 -10.87
N LYS A 89 -12.11 -0.38 -10.32
CA LYS A 89 -12.14 -1.31 -9.19
C LYS A 89 -11.41 -2.62 -9.53
N LYS A 90 -11.65 -3.19 -10.71
CA LYS A 90 -10.92 -4.39 -11.17
C LYS A 90 -9.42 -4.16 -11.27
N SER A 91 -9.01 -3.00 -11.78
CA SER A 91 -7.59 -2.62 -11.85
C SER A 91 -6.96 -2.54 -10.45
N PHE A 92 -7.69 -1.98 -9.49
CA PHE A 92 -7.25 -1.90 -8.10
C PHE A 92 -7.11 -3.29 -7.46
N ASP A 93 -8.06 -4.20 -7.69
CA ASP A 93 -8.00 -5.58 -7.18
C ASP A 93 -6.78 -6.35 -7.74
N ILE A 94 -6.43 -6.12 -9.02
CA ILE A 94 -5.22 -6.68 -9.64
C ILE A 94 -3.96 -6.11 -8.96
N LEU A 95 -3.93 -4.80 -8.72
CA LEU A 95 -2.79 -4.13 -8.10
C LEU A 95 -2.57 -4.60 -6.65
N ASP A 96 -3.63 -4.72 -5.85
CA ASP A 96 -3.60 -5.26 -4.48
C ASP A 96 -3.08 -6.70 -4.45
N THR A 97 -3.50 -7.53 -5.42
CA THR A 97 -2.98 -8.89 -5.56
C THR A 97 -1.49 -8.90 -5.90
N ALA A 98 -1.04 -8.03 -6.81
CA ALA A 98 0.36 -7.90 -7.19
C ALA A 98 1.23 -7.40 -6.03
N GLU A 99 0.73 -6.41 -5.26
CA GLU A 99 1.40 -5.89 -4.06
C GLU A 99 1.63 -7.00 -3.03
N LYS A 100 0.58 -7.77 -2.71
CA LYS A 100 0.68 -8.90 -1.77
C LYS A 100 1.72 -9.91 -2.22
N LYS A 101 1.75 -10.26 -3.51
CA LYS A 101 2.75 -11.17 -4.07
C LYS A 101 4.17 -10.63 -3.93
N VAL A 102 4.40 -9.35 -4.25
CA VAL A 102 5.70 -8.71 -4.08
C VAL A 102 6.11 -8.69 -2.60
N GLN A 103 5.17 -8.45 -1.69
CA GLN A 103 5.43 -8.48 -0.26
C GLN A 103 5.86 -9.88 0.20
N GLU A 104 5.19 -10.94 -0.27
CA GLU A 104 5.57 -12.33 -0.02
C GLU A 104 6.98 -12.64 -0.56
N GLU A 105 7.29 -12.23 -1.79
CA GLU A 105 8.62 -12.39 -2.39
C GLU A 105 9.70 -11.67 -1.57
N ILE A 106 9.45 -10.42 -1.13
CA ILE A 106 10.37 -9.67 -0.26
C ILE A 106 10.58 -10.39 1.06
N THR A 107 9.53 -10.92 1.70
CA THR A 107 9.69 -11.65 2.97
C THR A 107 10.50 -12.94 2.78
N THR A 108 10.30 -13.63 1.66
CA THR A 108 11.05 -14.84 1.31
C THR A 108 12.52 -14.51 1.04
N PHE A 109 12.78 -13.44 0.29
CA PHE A 109 14.13 -12.95 0.03
C PHE A 109 14.86 -12.57 1.32
N LYS A 110 14.19 -11.83 2.23
CA LYS A 110 14.74 -11.49 3.55
C LYS A 110 15.12 -12.72 4.37
N LYS A 111 14.29 -13.77 4.34
CA LYS A 111 14.59 -15.05 5.01
C LYS A 111 15.82 -15.72 4.40
N SER A 112 15.91 -15.76 3.07
CA SER A 112 17.06 -16.34 2.35
C SER A 112 18.36 -15.58 2.64
N LEU A 113 18.30 -14.25 2.67
CA LEU A 113 19.44 -13.39 3.00
C LEU A 113 19.92 -13.64 4.44
N LYS A 114 18.98 -13.73 5.40
CA LYS A 114 19.30 -14.05 6.79
C LYS A 114 19.97 -15.42 6.90
N PHE A 115 19.44 -16.44 6.23
CA PHE A 115 20.04 -17.78 6.19
C PHE A 115 21.48 -17.74 5.63
N HIS A 116 21.74 -16.97 4.57
CA HIS A 116 23.10 -16.79 4.05
C HIS A 116 24.02 -16.07 5.03
N SER A 117 23.53 -15.02 5.69
CA SER A 117 24.28 -14.30 6.71
C SER A 117 24.68 -15.22 7.87
N ASP A 118 23.72 -15.99 8.39
CA ASP A 118 23.94 -16.93 9.50
C ASP A 118 24.96 -18.01 9.09
N ASN A 119 24.86 -18.55 7.86
CA ASN A 119 25.84 -19.52 7.34
C ASN A 119 27.24 -18.92 7.17
N GLN A 120 27.34 -17.67 6.70
CA GLN A 120 28.63 -17.00 6.52
C GLN A 120 29.31 -16.78 7.88
N ASP A 121 28.56 -16.35 8.89
CA ASP A 121 29.07 -16.21 10.25
C ASP A 121 29.59 -17.54 10.81
N ASP A 122 28.89 -18.65 10.56
CA ASP A 122 29.33 -19.98 10.97
C ASP A 122 30.60 -20.45 10.25
N ILE A 123 30.71 -20.17 8.95
CA ILE A 123 31.93 -20.46 8.17
C ILE A 123 33.12 -19.65 8.72
N ILE A 124 32.91 -18.36 9.00
CA ILE A 124 33.96 -17.50 9.55
C ILE A 124 34.41 -18.02 10.92
N LYS A 125 33.47 -18.34 11.83
CA LYS A 125 33.79 -18.90 13.15
C LYS A 125 34.59 -20.20 13.05
N LYS A 126 34.16 -21.13 12.18
CA LYS A 126 34.88 -22.39 11.96
C LYS A 126 36.26 -22.16 11.35
N GLY A 127 36.38 -21.25 10.39
CA GLY A 127 37.65 -20.90 9.76
C GLY A 127 38.67 -20.33 10.75
N VAL A 128 38.24 -19.37 11.59
CA VAL A 128 39.10 -18.77 12.63
C VAL A 128 39.58 -19.84 13.62
N ASN A 129 38.68 -20.71 14.07
CA ASN A 129 39.04 -21.81 14.98
C ASN A 129 40.05 -22.77 14.33
N SER A 130 39.83 -23.19 13.08
CA SER A 130 40.76 -24.07 12.36
C SER A 130 42.14 -23.45 12.15
N ILE A 131 42.21 -22.16 11.80
CA ILE A 131 43.49 -21.44 11.64
C ILE A 131 44.23 -21.36 12.97
N SER A 132 43.52 -21.03 14.06
CA SER A 132 44.13 -20.97 15.39
C SER A 132 44.68 -22.33 15.82
N HIS A 133 43.92 -23.41 15.59
CA HIS A 133 44.32 -24.77 15.95
C HIS A 133 45.55 -25.23 15.15
N PHE A 134 45.59 -24.91 13.85
CA PHE A 134 46.73 -25.19 12.99
C PHE A 134 47.99 -24.44 13.44
N GLN A 135 47.86 -23.15 13.81
CA GLN A 135 48.97 -22.37 14.34
C GLN A 135 49.52 -22.96 15.64
N THR A 136 48.64 -23.35 16.57
CA THR A 136 49.03 -23.99 17.82
C THR A 136 49.71 -25.34 17.59
N GLU A 137 49.19 -26.18 16.70
CA GLU A 137 49.83 -27.45 16.34
C GLU A 137 51.23 -27.24 15.74
N ASN A 138 51.37 -26.25 14.86
CA ASN A 138 52.65 -25.96 14.23
C ASN A 138 53.67 -25.45 15.25
N GLN A 139 53.26 -24.59 16.18
CA GLN A 139 54.09 -24.15 17.30
C GLN A 139 54.49 -25.31 18.21
N ASN A 140 53.57 -26.22 18.53
CA ASN A 140 53.87 -27.42 19.32
C ASN A 140 54.89 -28.34 18.63
N LYS A 141 54.78 -28.51 17.31
CA LYS A 141 55.77 -29.28 16.53
C LYS A 141 57.16 -28.64 16.60
N ILE A 142 57.25 -27.32 16.46
CA ILE A 142 58.52 -26.58 16.57
C ILE A 142 59.10 -26.72 17.98
N LEU A 143 58.29 -26.53 19.01
CA LEU A 143 58.71 -26.68 20.41
C LEU A 143 59.23 -28.09 20.71
N ASN A 144 58.52 -29.13 20.27
CA ASN A 144 58.96 -30.52 20.45
C ASN A 144 60.28 -30.80 19.72
N SER A 145 60.47 -30.25 18.52
CA SER A 145 61.75 -30.35 17.80
C SER A 145 62.89 -29.70 18.60
N ASN A 146 62.67 -28.49 19.12
CA ASN A 146 63.67 -27.77 19.91
C ASN A 146 64.00 -28.49 21.22
N ILE A 147 63.02 -29.11 21.88
CA ILE A 147 63.24 -29.93 23.07
C ILE A 147 64.13 -31.12 22.72
N ASN A 148 63.80 -31.86 21.66
CA ASN A 148 64.60 -33.00 21.23
C ASN A 148 66.04 -32.61 20.88
N GLU A 149 66.24 -31.51 20.16
CA GLU A 149 67.58 -31.00 19.85
C GLU A 149 68.36 -30.62 21.11
N ARG A 150 67.69 -30.00 22.08
CA ARG A 150 68.32 -29.63 23.36
C ARG A 150 68.69 -30.86 24.18
N GLU A 151 67.80 -31.85 24.28
CA GLU A 151 68.09 -33.11 24.96
C GLU A 151 69.25 -33.88 24.31
N GLN A 152 69.31 -33.92 22.98
CA GLN A 152 70.44 -34.53 22.27
C GLN A 152 71.75 -33.79 22.56
N ARG A 153 71.73 -32.46 22.59
CA ARG A 153 72.90 -31.64 22.94
C ARG A 153 73.36 -31.91 24.37
N ASP A 154 72.43 -31.97 25.32
CA ASP A 154 72.74 -32.22 26.73
C ASP A 154 73.35 -33.63 26.91
N ARG A 155 72.86 -34.64 26.17
CA ARG A 155 73.48 -35.98 26.14
C ARG A 155 74.89 -35.98 25.56
N LEU A 156 75.15 -35.19 24.52
CA LEU A 156 76.48 -35.09 23.90
C LEU A 156 77.48 -34.33 24.79
N LEU A 157 77.01 -33.38 25.59
CA LEU A 157 77.84 -32.59 26.50
C LEU A 157 78.10 -33.32 27.83
N ASN A 158 77.27 -34.30 28.19
CA ASN A 158 77.50 -35.17 29.34
C ASN A 158 78.35 -36.37 28.92
N VAL A 159 79.68 -36.24 29.04
CA VAL A 159 80.58 -37.40 28.97
C VAL A 159 80.50 -38.15 30.30
N GLU A 160 79.68 -39.19 30.34
CA GLU A 160 79.61 -40.10 31.48
C GLU A 160 80.64 -41.23 31.29
N ILE A 161 81.71 -41.22 32.10
CA ILE A 161 82.67 -42.33 32.17
C ILE A 161 82.13 -43.30 33.23
N VAL A 162 81.44 -44.36 32.77
CA VAL A 162 80.93 -45.42 33.66
C VAL A 162 82.01 -46.49 33.83
N GLY A 163 82.48 -46.63 35.06
CA GLY A 163 83.46 -47.62 35.48
C GLY A 163 83.93 -47.27 36.88
N VAL A 164 83.66 -48.17 37.84
CA VAL A 164 84.13 -48.00 39.22
C VAL A 164 85.66 -48.10 39.21
N PRO A 165 86.41 -47.20 39.87
CA PRO A 165 87.84 -47.41 40.08
C PRO A 165 88.04 -48.76 40.76
N GLU A 166 88.74 -49.68 40.09
CA GLU A 166 88.85 -51.07 40.56
C GLU A 166 89.69 -51.17 41.84
N MET A 167 90.43 -50.10 42.19
CA MET A 167 91.25 -50.05 43.39
C MET A 167 90.99 -48.80 44.26
N PRO A 168 90.93 -48.95 45.61
CA PRO A 168 90.59 -47.87 46.55
C PRO A 168 91.60 -46.71 46.63
N GLN A 169 92.65 -46.71 45.81
CA GLN A 169 93.68 -45.66 45.76
C GLN A 169 93.78 -45.00 44.38
N GLU A 170 92.90 -45.32 43.43
CA GLU A 170 92.90 -44.66 42.12
C GLU A 170 92.39 -43.22 42.23
N ASN A 171 93.24 -42.28 41.82
CA ASN A 171 92.87 -40.88 41.73
C ASN A 171 92.14 -40.65 40.40
N LEU A 172 90.81 -40.57 40.45
CA LEU A 172 89.97 -40.35 39.26
C LEU A 172 90.41 -39.14 38.44
N MET A 173 90.84 -38.04 39.09
CA MET A 173 91.31 -36.86 38.36
C MET A 173 92.52 -37.19 37.49
N GLN A 174 93.48 -37.94 38.02
CA GLN A 174 94.66 -38.35 37.29
C GLN A 174 94.32 -39.34 36.17
N PHE A 175 93.33 -40.21 36.39
CA PHE A 175 92.83 -41.11 35.35
C PHE A 175 92.17 -40.34 34.20
N THR A 176 91.31 -39.37 34.51
CA THR A 176 90.67 -38.50 33.51
C THR A 176 91.69 -37.69 32.71
N GLU A 177 92.71 -37.12 33.38
CA GLU A 177 93.83 -36.43 32.72
C GLU A 177 94.60 -37.38 31.77
N ASN A 178 94.89 -38.60 32.21
CA ASN A 178 95.61 -39.58 31.40
C ASN A 178 94.79 -40.05 30.19
N LEU A 179 93.48 -40.28 30.36
CA LEU A 179 92.57 -40.67 29.29
C LEU A 179 92.48 -39.56 28.23
N ALA A 180 92.35 -38.31 28.67
CA ALA A 180 92.31 -37.16 27.78
C ALA A 180 93.60 -37.01 26.97
N ASN A 181 94.75 -37.12 27.64
CA ASN A 181 96.06 -37.12 26.98
C ASN A 181 96.20 -38.26 25.96
N HIS A 182 95.68 -39.46 26.28
CA HIS A 182 95.70 -40.59 25.36
C HIS A 182 94.80 -40.36 24.13
N ALA A 183 93.65 -39.70 24.31
CA ALA A 183 92.76 -39.30 23.24
C ALA A 183 93.26 -38.07 22.44
N GLY A 184 94.42 -37.50 22.82
CA GLY A 184 94.98 -36.31 22.17
C GLY A 184 94.28 -34.99 22.55
N VAL A 185 93.52 -34.97 23.64
CA VAL A 185 92.80 -33.81 24.15
C VAL A 185 93.51 -33.27 25.38
N VAL A 186 93.93 -32.01 25.33
CA VAL A 186 94.56 -31.34 26.49
C VAL A 186 93.46 -30.88 27.45
N ILE A 187 93.32 -31.58 28.58
CA ILE A 187 92.42 -31.19 29.67
C ILE A 187 93.25 -30.74 30.86
N ILE A 188 93.00 -29.53 31.36
CA ILE A 188 93.56 -29.05 32.63
C ILE A 188 92.52 -29.20 33.75
N ARG A 189 92.96 -29.31 35.01
CA ARG A 189 92.07 -29.57 36.16
C ARG A 189 90.90 -28.61 36.28
N GLU A 190 91.11 -27.36 35.92
CA GLU A 190 90.12 -26.29 35.94
C GLU A 190 88.97 -26.52 34.93
N ASN A 191 89.17 -27.38 33.93
CA ASN A 191 88.13 -27.78 32.98
C ASN A 191 87.23 -28.91 33.50
N ILE A 192 87.61 -29.57 34.61
CA ILE A 192 86.84 -30.66 35.20
C ILE A 192 85.92 -30.05 36.27
N LEU A 193 84.66 -29.82 35.89
CA LEU A 193 83.67 -29.14 36.75
C LEU A 193 83.31 -29.93 38.00
N HIS A 194 83.26 -31.26 37.90
CA HIS A 194 82.93 -32.14 39.02
C HIS A 194 83.47 -33.55 38.76
N VAL A 195 84.06 -34.18 39.78
CA VAL A 195 84.38 -35.61 39.78
C VAL A 195 83.62 -36.25 40.93
N ASN A 196 82.64 -37.09 40.60
CA ASN A 196 81.86 -37.80 41.60
C ASN A 196 82.54 -39.14 41.88
N SER A 197 83.14 -39.29 43.06
CA SER A 197 83.58 -40.60 43.54
C SER A 197 82.41 -41.22 44.29
N GLY A 198 81.68 -42.12 43.63
CA GLY A 198 80.62 -42.89 44.28
C GLY A 198 81.25 -43.88 45.25
N PHE A 199 81.13 -43.59 46.55
CA PHE A 199 81.05 -44.62 47.58
C PHE A 199 79.61 -44.70 48.06
#